data_AF-A0A2D4NZ70-F1
#
_entry.id   AF-A0A2D4NZ70-F1
#
_cell.length_a   1.000
_cell.length_b   1.000
_cell.length_c   1.000
_cell.angle_alpha   90.00
_cell.angle_beta   90.00
_cell.angle_gamma   90.00
#
_symmetry.space_group_name_H-M   'P 1'
#
loop_
_entity.id
_entity.type
_entity.pdbx_description
1 polymer ?
#
loop_
_entity_poly.entity_id
_entity_poly.type
_entity_poly.pdbx_seq_one_letter_code
_entity_poly.pdbx_strand_id
1 'polypeptide(L)'
;MNFLNHIIIYCLKHFTVMLMCKTHPVCVIFNYINISCALCREQNITTCTCINIEATPDDEIVKVWDELRMVGLPDDIDVQTLFEPTGYCWAHHRCAEWSLEVCQTEEQLPANVDKAVVSGSTKRCAYCKHLGATIKCCEEKCTHIYHYPCAAGAGTFQDFNNFTLLCPDHIDQAPLRSKEEANCAVCDSPGDLLDQLFCTTCGQHYHGMCLDIRVTPIKRAGWQCPDCKVCQNCKQSGEDNKMLVCDTCDKGYHTFCLQPVMDSVPTNGWKCKVSLNSVS
;
A
#
# COMPACT_ATOMS: atom_id res chain seq x y z
N MET A 1 29.50 31.66 -1.22
CA MET A 1 28.75 31.95 0.01
C MET A 1 27.32 31.49 -0.19
N ASN A 2 26.94 30.47 0.57
CA ASN A 2 25.60 30.00 1.00
C ASN A 2 24.46 29.99 -0.04
N PHE A 3 24.00 28.82 -0.53
CA PHE A 3 23.12 27.82 0.11
C PHE A 3 21.76 28.34 0.59
N LEU A 4 20.74 27.58 0.17
CA LEU A 4 19.35 27.50 0.64
C LEU A 4 18.41 28.63 0.22
N ASN A 5 17.33 28.24 -0.48
CA ASN A 5 15.93 28.49 -0.11
C ASN A 5 15.04 27.71 -1.10
N HIS A 6 14.59 26.53 -0.68
CA HIS A 6 13.20 26.27 -0.25
C HIS A 6 12.20 26.13 -1.42
N ILE A 7 11.79 24.90 -1.71
CA ILE A 7 10.51 24.64 -2.40
C ILE A 7 9.73 23.60 -1.58
N ILE A 8 9.03 24.15 -0.59
CA ILE A 8 7.67 23.87 -0.13
C ILE A 8 7.19 22.42 -0.29
N ILE A 9 7.33 21.66 0.79
CA ILE A 9 6.37 20.59 1.14
C ILE A 9 5.02 21.27 1.32
N TYR A 10 4.12 21.17 0.34
CA TYR A 10 2.70 21.38 0.64
C TYR A 10 2.24 20.20 1.48
N CYS A 11 2.38 20.34 2.79
CA CYS A 11 1.59 19.60 3.76
C CYS A 11 0.15 20.15 3.68
N LEU A 12 -0.54 19.83 2.59
CA LEU A 12 -1.97 20.11 2.47
C LEU A 12 -2.71 19.00 3.19
N LYS A 13 -3.21 19.35 4.37
CA LYS A 13 -4.43 18.76 4.90
C LYS A 13 -5.46 18.72 3.76
N HIS A 14 -5.94 17.53 3.45
CA HIS A 14 -6.99 17.24 2.46
C HIS A 14 -6.62 17.31 0.96
N PHE A 15 -7.17 16.33 0.23
CA PHE A 15 -7.44 16.25 -1.22
C PHE A 15 -6.38 15.62 -2.17
N THR A 16 -6.77 14.43 -2.66
CA THR A 16 -6.78 13.92 -4.05
C THR A 16 -5.87 14.55 -5.10
N VAL A 17 -4.89 13.78 -5.61
CA VAL A 17 -4.33 13.79 -7.00
C VAL A 17 -3.61 12.43 -7.16
N MET A 18 -4.08 11.36 -7.83
CA MET A 18 -4.43 11.10 -9.24
C MET A 18 -3.32 11.41 -10.27
N LEU A 19 -2.42 10.44 -10.46
CA LEU A 19 -1.57 10.20 -11.65
C LEU A 19 -1.28 8.68 -11.69
N MET A 20 -2.29 7.86 -11.99
CA MET A 20 -2.61 7.27 -13.30
C MET A 20 -1.62 6.22 -13.82
N CYS A 21 -1.88 4.95 -13.46
CA CYS A 21 -2.21 3.99 -14.51
C CYS A 21 -3.69 4.25 -14.84
N LYS A 22 -4.02 4.59 -16.09
CA LYS A 22 -5.33 5.14 -16.52
C LYS A 22 -6.51 4.16 -16.45
N THR A 23 -6.39 3.05 -15.71
CA THR A 23 -7.36 1.96 -15.79
C THR A 23 -7.66 1.31 -14.43
N HIS A 24 -8.05 2.06 -13.39
CA HIS A 24 -9.02 1.69 -12.33
C HIS A 24 -8.63 2.24 -10.93
N PRO A 25 -9.61 2.64 -10.09
CA PRO A 25 -9.37 3.28 -8.80
C PRO A 25 -9.31 2.25 -7.67
N VAL A 26 -8.15 1.65 -7.41
CA VAL A 26 -7.89 0.97 -6.13
C VAL A 26 -6.48 1.28 -5.65
N CYS A 27 -6.35 2.37 -4.90
CA CYS A 27 -5.18 2.65 -4.08
C CYS A 27 -5.69 3.10 -2.71
N VAL A 28 -5.66 2.16 -1.77
CA VAL A 28 -6.01 2.37 -0.37
C VAL A 28 -4.74 2.86 0.34
N ILE A 29 -4.79 4.12 0.79
CA ILE A 29 -4.00 4.72 1.89
C ILE A 29 -2.50 4.84 1.65
N PHE A 30 -1.97 5.61 0.68
CA PHE A 30 -0.63 6.20 0.83
C PHE A 30 -0.57 7.58 0.19
N ASN A 31 -0.14 8.58 0.97
CA ASN A 31 0.25 9.88 0.42
C ASN A 31 1.29 9.66 -0.68
N TYR A 32 1.22 10.42 -1.77
CA TYR A 32 2.24 10.37 -2.81
C TYR A 32 3.34 11.37 -2.52
N ILE A 33 4.55 11.06 -2.97
CA ILE A 33 5.69 11.97 -2.96
C ILE A 33 6.19 12.15 -4.39
N ASN A 34 6.56 13.39 -4.72
CA ASN A 34 7.19 13.74 -5.99
C ASN A 34 8.71 13.68 -5.83
N ILE A 35 9.41 13.02 -6.75
CA ILE A 35 10.84 12.73 -6.60
C ILE A 35 11.56 13.03 -7.90
N SER A 36 12.66 13.79 -7.79
CA SER A 36 13.55 14.11 -8.91
C SER A 36 14.42 12.88 -9.24
N CYS A 37 14.39 12.42 -10.48
CA CYS A 37 15.29 11.41 -11.03
C CYS A 37 16.62 12.07 -11.43
N ALA A 38 17.75 11.54 -10.96
CA ALA A 38 19.06 12.08 -11.29
C ALA A 38 19.51 11.70 -12.72
N LEU A 39 19.01 10.57 -13.26
CA LEU A 39 19.39 10.01 -14.57
C LEU A 39 18.78 10.77 -15.76
N CYS A 40 17.61 11.41 -15.59
CA CYS A 40 16.90 12.09 -16.68
C CYS A 40 17.26 13.58 -16.85
N ARG A 41 18.08 14.16 -15.96
CA ARG A 41 18.50 15.57 -16.08
C ARG A 41 19.44 15.85 -17.26
N GLU A 42 19.84 14.83 -18.02
CA GLU A 42 20.77 14.96 -19.15
C GLU A 42 20.15 14.75 -20.53
N GLN A 43 18.83 14.58 -20.70
CA GLN A 43 18.25 14.35 -22.03
C GLN A 43 17.02 15.22 -22.32
N ASN A 44 17.21 16.11 -23.29
CA ASN A 44 16.33 17.18 -23.71
C ASN A 44 15.31 16.64 -24.74
N ILE A 45 14.15 16.11 -24.33
CA ILE A 45 13.13 15.58 -25.26
C ILE A 45 11.72 16.05 -24.89
N THR A 46 11.05 16.65 -25.88
CA THR A 46 9.70 17.20 -25.85
C THR A 46 8.68 16.25 -26.50
N THR A 47 7.57 16.03 -25.79
CA THR A 47 6.27 15.41 -26.17
C THR A 47 6.12 13.88 -26.11
N CYS A 48 5.01 13.43 -25.48
CA CYS A 48 4.51 12.05 -25.48
C CYS A 48 2.99 12.00 -25.70
N THR A 49 2.52 11.05 -26.51
CA THR A 49 1.11 10.71 -26.79
C THR A 49 0.73 9.35 -26.18
N CYS A 50 -0.51 9.20 -25.72
CA CYS A 50 -1.00 7.99 -25.02
C CYS A 50 -1.56 6.93 -25.98
N ILE A 51 -1.39 5.64 -25.66
CA ILE A 51 -2.00 4.50 -26.36
C ILE A 51 -3.10 3.89 -25.46
N ASN A 52 -4.26 3.57 -26.03
CA ASN A 52 -5.38 2.89 -25.36
C ASN A 52 -5.29 1.37 -25.58
N ILE A 53 -5.61 0.57 -24.57
CA ILE A 53 -5.83 -0.88 -24.70
C ILE A 53 -7.30 -1.15 -24.35
N GLU A 54 -8.03 -1.76 -25.29
CA GLU A 54 -9.42 -2.18 -25.11
C GLU A 54 -9.50 -3.57 -24.49
N ALA A 55 -10.37 -3.76 -23.50
CA ALA A 55 -10.63 -5.05 -22.88
C ALA A 55 -11.79 -5.77 -23.58
N THR A 56 -11.63 -7.06 -23.88
CA THR A 56 -12.65 -7.90 -24.53
C THR A 56 -13.66 -8.46 -23.51
N PRO A 57 -14.93 -8.65 -23.92
CA PRO A 57 -15.97 -9.18 -23.05
C PRO A 57 -16.07 -10.71 -23.17
N ASP A 58 -15.75 -11.44 -22.11
CA ASP A 58 -16.53 -12.60 -21.66
C ASP A 58 -16.01 -13.13 -20.30
N ASP A 59 -16.86 -13.90 -19.63
CA ASP A 59 -16.78 -14.47 -18.27
C ASP A 59 -17.39 -13.63 -17.14
N GLU A 60 -18.72 -13.66 -17.13
CA GLU A 60 -19.53 -13.60 -15.91
C GLU A 60 -19.38 -14.92 -15.13
N ILE A 61 -19.41 -14.85 -13.80
CA ILE A 61 -19.16 -15.93 -12.82
C ILE A 61 -17.68 -16.12 -12.40
N VAL A 62 -17.02 -15.06 -11.91
CA VAL A 62 -16.20 -14.97 -10.66
C VAL A 62 -15.75 -13.50 -10.51
N LYS A 63 -16.56 -12.64 -9.87
CA LYS A 63 -16.18 -11.23 -9.66
C LYS A 63 -16.40 -10.77 -8.21
N VAL A 64 -15.66 -11.39 -7.30
CA VAL A 64 -15.19 -10.69 -6.08
C VAL A 64 -13.81 -10.18 -6.42
N TRP A 65 -13.71 -8.88 -6.71
CA TRP A 65 -12.48 -8.23 -7.13
C TRP A 65 -11.51 -8.16 -5.95
N ASP A 66 -10.38 -8.84 -6.10
CA ASP A 66 -9.23 -8.77 -5.20
C ASP A 66 -8.43 -7.51 -5.56
N GLU A 67 -8.40 -6.52 -4.63
CA GLU A 67 -7.67 -5.25 -4.77
C GLU A 67 -6.20 -5.48 -5.18
N LEU A 68 -5.62 -6.63 -4.81
CA LEU A 68 -4.24 -7.00 -5.14
C LEU A 68 -4.05 -7.38 -6.61
N ARG A 69 -5.11 -7.72 -7.35
CA ARG A 69 -5.02 -8.03 -8.79
C ARG A 69 -4.67 -6.82 -9.65
N MET A 70 -4.99 -5.61 -9.19
CA MET A 70 -4.66 -4.36 -9.88
C MET A 70 -3.28 -3.83 -9.50
N VAL A 71 -2.58 -4.49 -8.57
CA VAL A 71 -1.25 -4.06 -8.13
C VAL A 71 -0.19 -4.58 -9.10
N GLY A 72 0.65 -3.66 -9.57
CA GLY A 72 1.83 -3.95 -10.37
C GLY A 72 1.82 -3.23 -11.72
N LEU A 73 2.93 -3.34 -12.43
CA LEU A 73 3.11 -2.79 -13.76
C LEU A 73 2.74 -3.84 -14.82
N PRO A 74 2.28 -3.42 -16.01
CA PRO A 74 2.15 -4.29 -17.18
C PRO A 74 3.49 -4.95 -17.54
N ASP A 75 3.43 -6.15 -18.12
CA ASP A 75 4.62 -6.92 -18.49
C ASP A 75 5.45 -6.27 -19.62
N ASP A 76 4.83 -5.40 -20.42
CA ASP A 76 5.40 -4.69 -21.57
C ASP A 76 5.63 -3.20 -21.31
N ILE A 77 5.71 -2.79 -20.03
CA ILE A 77 5.91 -1.38 -19.64
C ILE A 77 7.21 -0.80 -20.24
N ASP A 78 7.09 0.34 -20.94
CA ASP A 78 8.25 1.17 -21.28
C ASP A 78 8.63 2.01 -20.06
N VAL A 79 9.79 1.71 -19.47
CA VAL A 79 10.30 2.36 -18.25
C VAL A 79 10.40 3.88 -18.40
N GLN A 80 10.63 4.40 -19.62
CA GLN A 80 10.68 5.85 -19.85
C GLN A 80 9.34 6.54 -19.58
N THR A 81 8.23 5.82 -19.75
CA THR A 81 6.87 6.34 -19.48
C THR A 81 6.57 6.51 -18.00
N LEU A 82 7.41 5.96 -17.11
CA LEU A 82 7.27 6.12 -15.65
C LEU A 82 7.77 7.49 -15.16
N PHE A 83 8.46 8.25 -16.02
CA PHE A 83 9.04 9.55 -15.70
C PHE A 83 8.37 10.67 -16.51
N GLU A 84 8.11 11.80 -15.84
CA GLU A 84 7.75 13.03 -16.52
C GLU A 84 8.94 13.54 -17.36
N PRO A 85 8.69 14.28 -18.46
CA PRO A 85 9.76 14.88 -19.27
C PRO A 85 10.69 15.82 -18.49
N THR A 86 10.21 16.33 -17.35
CA THR A 86 10.95 17.14 -16.38
C THR A 86 11.96 16.31 -15.56
N GLY A 87 11.95 14.99 -15.71
CA GLY A 87 12.78 14.04 -14.96
C GLY A 87 12.21 13.71 -13.58
N TYR A 88 10.92 13.91 -13.34
CA TYR A 88 10.28 13.58 -12.06
C TYR A 88 9.46 12.29 -12.16
N CYS A 89 9.28 11.58 -11.05
CA CYS A 89 8.33 10.47 -10.96
C CYS A 89 7.52 10.53 -9.67
N TRP A 90 6.36 9.90 -9.71
CA TRP A 90 5.44 9.83 -8.57
C TRP A 90 5.49 8.43 -7.97
N ALA A 91 5.72 8.37 -6.67
CA ALA A 91 5.69 7.12 -5.91
C ALA A 91 4.77 7.27 -4.69
N HIS A 92 4.13 6.18 -4.29
CA HIS A 92 3.50 6.12 -2.97
C HIS A 92 4.57 6.23 -1.89
N HIS A 93 4.31 7.05 -0.88
CA HIS A 93 5.26 7.33 0.20
C HIS A 93 5.74 6.05 0.90
N ARG A 94 4.84 5.16 1.36
CA ARG A 94 5.27 3.90 2.01
C ARG A 94 5.90 2.92 1.04
N CYS A 95 5.47 2.87 -0.22
CA CYS A 95 6.16 2.04 -1.21
C CYS A 95 7.61 2.51 -1.38
N ALA A 96 7.84 3.83 -1.42
CA ALA A 96 9.18 4.39 -1.47
C ALA A 96 9.97 4.11 -0.18
N GLU A 97 9.43 4.42 1.00
CA GLU A 97 10.12 4.20 2.28
C GLU A 97 10.53 2.75 2.53
N TRP A 98 9.70 1.79 2.14
CA TRP A 98 9.97 0.37 2.31
C TRP A 98 10.80 -0.24 1.17
N SER A 99 11.07 0.53 0.10
CA SER A 99 11.87 0.04 -1.02
C SER A 99 13.32 -0.13 -0.61
N LEU A 100 13.93 -1.22 -1.06
CA LEU A 100 15.35 -1.46 -0.86
C LEU A 100 16.18 -0.28 -1.39
N GLU A 101 17.21 0.13 -0.64
CA GLU A 101 18.14 1.23 -0.97
C GLU A 101 17.57 2.65 -0.93
N VAL A 102 16.28 2.80 -0.59
CA VAL A 102 15.70 4.11 -0.28
C VAL A 102 16.04 4.46 1.16
N CYS A 103 16.75 5.57 1.35
CA CYS A 103 17.13 6.07 2.67
C CYS A 103 16.46 7.41 2.94
N GLN A 104 16.02 7.64 4.17
CA GLN A 104 15.64 8.98 4.61
C GLN A 104 16.91 9.84 4.71
N THR A 105 16.91 10.98 4.04
CA THR A 105 17.97 11.99 4.19
C THR A 105 17.77 12.80 5.46
N GLU A 106 18.76 13.60 5.86
CA GLU A 106 18.67 14.52 7.00
C GLU A 106 17.50 15.53 6.87
N GLU A 107 17.02 15.77 5.64
CA GLU A 107 15.86 16.63 5.34
C GLU A 107 14.52 15.86 5.32
N GLN A 108 14.47 14.61 5.77
CA GLN A 108 13.29 13.73 5.76
C GLN A 108 12.73 13.43 4.35
N LEU A 109 13.47 13.75 3.29
CA LEU A 109 13.13 13.36 1.93
C LEU A 109 13.79 12.03 1.58
N PRO A 110 13.07 11.07 0.98
CA PRO A 110 13.64 9.79 0.57
C PRO A 110 14.56 9.97 -0.65
N ALA A 111 15.80 9.47 -0.54
CA ALA A 111 16.78 9.43 -1.62
C ALA A 111 16.74 8.07 -2.37
N ASN A 112 17.28 8.03 -3.59
CA ASN A 112 17.37 6.83 -4.46
C ASN A 112 16.04 6.20 -4.91
N VAL A 113 14.92 6.89 -4.76
CA VAL A 113 13.63 6.30 -5.17
C VAL A 113 13.53 6.14 -6.68
N ASP A 114 14.20 6.98 -7.45
CA ASP A 114 14.36 6.80 -8.89
C ASP A 114 15.01 5.45 -9.24
N LYS A 115 16.07 5.05 -8.54
CA LYS A 115 16.70 3.73 -8.68
C LYS A 115 15.74 2.60 -8.29
N ALA A 116 14.95 2.79 -7.23
CA ALA A 116 13.95 1.81 -6.81
C ALA A 116 12.85 1.63 -7.87
N VAL A 117 12.38 2.71 -8.51
CA VAL A 117 11.40 2.67 -9.61
C VAL A 117 11.98 1.92 -10.82
N VAL A 118 13.20 2.26 -11.24
CA VAL A 118 13.86 1.59 -12.38
C VAL A 118 14.09 0.11 -12.06
N SER A 119 14.62 -0.21 -10.87
CA SER A 119 14.84 -1.60 -10.44
C SER A 119 13.52 -2.37 -10.43
N GLY A 120 12.49 -1.83 -9.77
CA GLY A 120 11.17 -2.41 -9.64
C GLY A 120 10.50 -2.73 -10.97
N SER A 121 10.74 -1.93 -12.02
CA SER A 121 10.19 -2.17 -13.37
C SER A 121 10.53 -3.56 -13.95
N THR A 122 11.58 -4.21 -13.45
CA THR A 122 12.01 -5.55 -13.89
C THR A 122 11.77 -6.64 -12.85
N LYS A 123 11.24 -6.30 -11.66
CA LYS A 123 11.07 -7.24 -10.55
C LYS A 123 9.63 -7.66 -10.39
N ARG A 124 9.42 -8.98 -10.46
CA ARG A 124 8.12 -9.60 -10.24
C ARG A 124 7.86 -9.83 -8.75
N CYS A 125 6.66 -9.47 -8.31
CA CYS A 125 6.21 -9.74 -6.95
C CYS A 125 6.12 -11.25 -6.69
N ALA A 126 6.65 -11.70 -5.54
CA ALA A 126 6.55 -13.10 -5.12
C ALA A 126 5.11 -13.54 -4.86
N TYR A 127 4.19 -12.61 -4.57
CA TYR A 127 2.75 -12.88 -4.37
C TYR A 127 1.95 -12.82 -5.68
N CYS A 128 1.77 -11.63 -6.27
CA CYS A 128 0.89 -11.45 -7.45
C CYS A 128 1.56 -11.71 -8.80
N LYS A 129 2.90 -11.89 -8.85
CA LYS A 129 3.72 -12.11 -10.05
C LYS A 129 3.82 -10.94 -11.05
N HIS A 130 3.08 -9.85 -10.84
CA HIS A 130 3.22 -8.62 -11.62
C HIS A 130 4.53 -7.87 -11.33
N LEU A 131 4.96 -7.04 -12.28
CA LEU A 131 6.16 -6.19 -12.16
C LEU A 131 5.95 -5.02 -11.18
N GLY A 132 7.03 -4.34 -10.79
CA GLY A 132 7.00 -3.17 -9.91
C GLY A 132 7.25 -3.47 -8.43
N ALA A 133 7.67 -4.69 -8.07
CA ALA A 133 7.94 -5.06 -6.69
C ALA A 133 9.30 -4.52 -6.21
N THR A 134 9.34 -3.93 -5.01
CA THR A 134 10.55 -3.26 -4.50
C THR A 134 10.92 -3.59 -3.05
N ILE A 135 10.03 -4.28 -2.32
CA ILE A 135 10.22 -4.56 -0.89
C ILE A 135 10.72 -5.98 -0.73
N LYS A 136 12.00 -6.11 -0.36
CA LYS A 136 12.69 -7.40 -0.29
C LYS A 136 12.60 -7.99 1.13
N CYS A 137 12.47 -9.31 1.22
CA CYS A 137 12.76 -10.03 2.46
C CYS A 137 14.21 -9.76 2.91
N CYS A 138 14.42 -9.48 4.20
CA CYS A 138 15.73 -9.09 4.73
C CYS A 138 16.70 -10.26 4.96
N GLU A 139 16.24 -11.50 4.79
CA GLU A 139 17.11 -12.68 4.73
C GLU A 139 18.03 -12.62 3.51
N GLU A 140 19.35 -12.73 3.72
CA GLU A 140 20.38 -12.37 2.73
C GLU A 140 20.24 -13.14 1.40
N LYS A 141 19.96 -14.45 1.50
CA LYS A 141 19.84 -15.36 0.36
C LYS A 141 18.43 -15.43 -0.20
N CYS A 142 17.46 -14.75 0.42
CA CYS A 142 16.08 -14.74 -0.05
C CYS A 142 15.92 -13.83 -1.27
N THR A 143 15.17 -14.31 -2.26
CA THR A 143 14.84 -13.58 -3.49
C THR A 143 13.41 -13.05 -3.50
N HIS A 144 12.63 -13.32 -2.43
CA HIS A 144 11.26 -12.83 -2.33
C HIS A 144 11.24 -11.30 -2.22
N ILE A 145 10.53 -10.70 -3.17
CA ILE A 145 10.29 -9.26 -3.27
C ILE A 145 8.81 -9.03 -3.49
N TYR A 146 8.25 -8.02 -2.86
CA TYR A 146 6.81 -7.75 -2.84
C TYR A 146 6.52 -6.29 -3.20
N HIS A 147 5.31 -6.05 -3.71
CA HIS A 147 4.70 -4.73 -3.53
C HIS A 147 4.28 -4.55 -2.08
N TYR A 148 4.20 -3.32 -1.59
CA TYR A 148 3.75 -3.01 -0.23
C TYR A 148 2.43 -3.68 0.17
N PRO A 149 1.32 -3.54 -0.58
CA PRO A 149 0.08 -4.21 -0.22
C PRO A 149 0.15 -5.74 -0.37
N CYS A 150 0.96 -6.24 -1.32
CA CYS A 150 1.15 -7.67 -1.55
C CYS A 150 1.95 -8.35 -0.43
N ALA A 151 2.89 -7.63 0.20
CA ALA A 151 3.61 -8.11 1.38
C ALA A 151 2.63 -8.48 2.50
N ALA A 152 1.78 -7.52 2.88
CA ALA A 152 0.73 -7.74 3.86
C ALA A 152 -0.17 -8.92 3.43
N GLY A 153 -0.68 -8.91 2.19
CA GLY A 153 -1.52 -9.99 1.65
C GLY A 153 -0.87 -11.38 1.68
N ALA A 154 0.44 -11.47 1.48
CA ALA A 154 1.21 -12.70 1.54
C ALA A 154 1.47 -13.21 2.96
N GLY A 155 1.13 -12.44 4.00
CA GLY A 155 1.37 -12.81 5.39
C GLY A 155 2.83 -12.65 5.81
N THR A 156 3.55 -11.68 5.23
CA THR A 156 4.91 -11.32 5.67
C THR A 156 4.86 -10.65 7.05
N PHE A 157 5.92 -10.79 7.84
CA PHE A 157 6.14 -9.91 9.00
C PHE A 157 6.78 -8.59 8.53
N GLN A 158 6.32 -7.47 9.10
CA GLN A 158 6.67 -6.12 8.66
C GLN A 158 7.09 -5.28 9.87
N ASP A 159 8.38 -4.99 9.99
CA ASP A 159 8.91 -4.13 11.05
C ASP A 159 8.86 -2.68 10.60
N PHE A 160 7.91 -1.93 11.17
CA PHE A 160 7.68 -0.53 10.80
C PHE A 160 8.80 0.42 11.24
N ASN A 161 9.48 0.11 12.34
CA ASN A 161 10.52 0.97 12.89
C ASN A 161 11.83 0.85 12.12
N ASN A 162 12.14 -0.36 11.66
CA ASN A 162 13.36 -0.66 10.92
C ASN A 162 13.14 -0.72 9.39
N PHE A 163 11.89 -0.59 8.93
CA PHE A 163 11.48 -0.75 7.53
C PHE A 163 11.97 -2.08 6.92
N THR A 164 11.90 -3.16 7.69
CA THR A 164 12.32 -4.50 7.24
C THR A 164 11.15 -5.45 7.13
N LEU A 165 11.31 -6.47 6.28
CA LEU A 165 10.29 -7.46 6.00
C LEU A 165 10.88 -8.87 6.08
N LEU A 166 10.13 -9.81 6.66
CA LEU A 166 10.41 -11.25 6.58
C LEU A 166 9.27 -11.95 5.84
N CYS A 167 9.60 -12.71 4.80
CA CYS A 167 8.61 -13.51 4.09
C CYS A 167 8.10 -14.68 4.95
N PRO A 168 6.99 -15.34 4.60
CA PRO A 168 6.46 -16.47 5.36
C PRO A 168 7.48 -17.59 5.63
N ASP A 169 8.41 -17.84 4.70
CA ASP A 169 9.46 -18.85 4.87
C ASP A 169 10.53 -18.48 5.92
N HIS A 170 10.63 -17.21 6.30
CA HIS A 170 11.63 -16.69 7.24
C HIS A 170 10.99 -15.90 8.39
N ILE A 171 9.67 -16.02 8.57
CA ILE A 171 8.90 -15.22 9.52
C ILE A 171 9.27 -15.53 10.97
N ASP A 172 9.72 -16.76 11.23
CA ASP A 172 10.21 -17.25 12.52
C ASP A 172 11.40 -16.46 13.08
N GLN A 173 12.11 -15.71 12.24
CA GLN A 173 13.21 -14.85 12.65
C GLN A 173 12.73 -13.53 13.30
N ALA A 174 11.44 -13.17 13.17
CA ALA A 174 10.91 -11.89 13.63
C ALA A 174 11.13 -11.63 15.14
N PRO A 175 10.86 -12.57 16.06
CA PRO A 175 11.05 -12.31 17.49
C PRO A 175 12.51 -12.07 17.87
N LEU A 176 13.45 -12.65 17.13
CA LEU A 176 14.88 -12.42 17.36
C LEU A 176 15.35 -11.08 16.79
N ARG A 177 14.88 -10.72 15.60
CA ARG A 177 15.32 -9.51 14.88
C ARG A 177 14.65 -8.24 15.40
N SER A 178 13.35 -8.31 15.68
CA SER A 178 12.51 -7.15 16.03
C SER A 178 12.08 -7.14 17.50
N LYS A 179 12.37 -8.20 18.27
CA LYS A 179 12.11 -8.30 19.72
C LYS A 179 10.66 -7.94 20.06
N GLU A 180 10.43 -6.98 20.95
CA GLU A 180 9.12 -6.56 21.41
C GLU A 180 8.25 -5.97 20.29
N GLU A 181 8.84 -5.46 19.20
CA GLU A 181 8.09 -4.96 18.03
C GLU A 181 7.39 -6.08 17.25
N ALA A 182 7.79 -7.34 17.46
CA ALA A 182 7.11 -8.50 16.92
C ALA A 182 5.87 -8.93 17.72
N ASN A 183 5.64 -8.32 18.89
CA ASN A 183 4.56 -8.71 19.78
C ASN A 183 3.22 -8.17 19.30
N CYS A 184 2.18 -8.96 19.53
CA CYS A 184 0.81 -8.52 19.43
C CYS A 184 0.50 -7.48 20.52
N ALA A 185 -0.09 -6.34 20.13
CA ALA A 185 -0.42 -5.25 21.05
C ALA A 185 -1.53 -5.60 22.07
N VAL A 186 -2.21 -6.75 21.93
CA VAL A 186 -3.26 -7.21 22.86
C VAL A 186 -2.71 -8.16 23.90
N CYS A 187 -1.94 -9.17 23.49
CA CYS A 187 -1.44 -10.23 24.39
C CYS A 187 0.04 -10.10 24.75
N ASP A 188 0.73 -9.09 24.22
CA ASP A 188 2.15 -8.79 24.42
C ASP A 188 3.06 -10.01 24.19
N SER A 189 2.79 -10.74 23.12
CA SER A 189 3.51 -11.96 22.75
C SER A 189 3.62 -12.08 21.22
N PRO A 190 4.71 -12.64 20.68
CA PRO A 190 4.81 -12.88 19.24
C PRO A 190 3.77 -13.90 18.77
N GLY A 191 3.45 -14.90 19.61
CA GLY A 191 2.44 -15.92 19.33
C GLY A 191 2.60 -16.56 17.93
N ASP A 192 1.49 -16.76 17.25
CA ASP A 192 1.49 -17.19 15.84
C ASP A 192 1.61 -15.98 14.91
N LEU A 193 2.79 -15.79 14.33
CA LEU A 193 3.09 -14.67 13.42
C LEU A 193 2.24 -14.73 12.13
N LEU A 194 1.84 -15.93 11.67
CA LEU A 194 0.98 -16.09 10.50
C LEU A 194 -0.49 -15.76 10.80
N ASP A 195 -0.85 -15.59 12.07
CA ASP A 195 -2.15 -15.05 12.50
C ASP A 195 -2.07 -13.54 12.80
N GLN A 196 -0.91 -12.89 12.69
CA GLN A 196 -0.81 -11.45 12.95
C GLN A 196 -1.26 -10.60 11.75
N LEU A 197 -2.07 -9.58 12.02
CA LEU A 197 -2.36 -8.44 11.16
C LEU A 197 -1.37 -7.31 11.48
N PHE A 198 -0.94 -6.58 10.45
CA PHE A 198 -0.03 -5.45 10.55
C PHE A 198 -0.78 -4.14 10.25
N CYS A 199 -0.77 -3.19 11.18
CA CYS A 199 -1.41 -1.89 10.97
C CYS A 199 -0.53 -0.98 10.12
N THR A 200 -1.00 -0.62 8.92
CA THR A 200 -0.23 0.24 8.00
C THR A 200 -0.10 1.70 8.47
N THR A 201 -0.81 2.09 9.52
CA THR A 201 -0.80 3.45 10.09
C THR A 201 0.19 3.58 11.25
N CYS A 202 0.09 2.72 12.26
CA CYS A 202 0.91 2.80 13.47
C CYS A 202 2.05 1.76 13.53
N GLY A 203 2.04 0.75 12.67
CA GLY A 203 3.07 -0.30 12.66
C GLY A 203 2.82 -1.46 13.63
N GLN A 204 1.82 -1.37 14.51
CA GLN A 204 1.56 -2.40 15.52
C GLN A 204 0.96 -3.69 14.93
N HIS A 205 1.25 -4.80 15.60
CA HIS A 205 0.78 -6.14 15.24
C HIS A 205 -0.37 -6.61 16.13
N TYR A 206 -1.28 -7.41 15.57
CA TYR A 206 -2.43 -7.95 16.28
C TYR A 206 -2.76 -9.35 15.77
N HIS A 207 -2.83 -10.36 16.64
CA HIS A 207 -3.36 -11.66 16.24
C HIS A 207 -4.84 -11.54 15.86
N GLY A 208 -5.23 -12.24 14.79
CA GLY A 208 -6.62 -12.42 14.41
C GLY A 208 -7.43 -12.98 15.58
N MET A 209 -6.91 -14.00 16.26
CA MET A 209 -7.58 -14.59 17.42
C MET A 209 -7.73 -13.62 18.61
N CYS A 210 -6.80 -12.68 18.80
CA CYS A 210 -6.90 -11.65 19.84
C CYS A 210 -7.96 -10.58 19.53
N LEU A 211 -8.30 -10.38 18.25
CA LEU A 211 -9.31 -9.44 17.79
C LEU A 211 -10.62 -10.09 17.35
N ASP A 212 -10.73 -11.42 17.45
CA ASP A 212 -11.82 -12.22 16.86
C ASP A 212 -12.00 -11.98 15.35
N ILE A 213 -10.88 -11.80 14.64
CA ILE A 213 -10.82 -11.60 13.19
C ILE A 213 -10.21 -12.82 12.54
N ARG A 214 -10.98 -13.52 11.70
CA ARG A 214 -10.39 -14.52 10.78
C ARG A 214 -9.49 -13.84 9.76
N VAL A 215 -8.18 -14.08 9.86
CA VAL A 215 -7.17 -13.52 8.97
C VAL A 215 -7.28 -14.11 7.55
N THR A 216 -7.25 -13.23 6.56
CA THR A 216 -7.24 -13.59 5.13
C THR A 216 -6.37 -12.58 4.36
N PRO A 217 -5.86 -12.92 3.16
CA PRO A 217 -5.09 -11.98 2.34
C PRO A 217 -5.83 -10.65 2.09
N ILE A 218 -7.15 -10.71 1.87
CA ILE A 218 -8.00 -9.52 1.63
C ILE A 218 -8.05 -8.62 2.87
N LYS A 219 -8.16 -9.21 4.07
CA LYS A 219 -8.14 -8.41 5.32
C LYS A 219 -6.75 -7.87 5.64
N ARG A 220 -5.69 -8.60 5.32
CA ARG A 220 -4.30 -8.16 5.52
C ARG A 220 -3.97 -6.95 4.65
N ALA A 221 -4.43 -6.93 3.41
CA ALA A 221 -4.13 -5.87 2.44
C ALA A 221 -4.66 -4.49 2.91
N GLY A 222 -3.74 -3.64 3.35
CA GLY A 222 -4.05 -2.28 3.79
C GLY A 222 -4.85 -2.23 5.10
N TRP A 223 -4.65 -3.21 5.98
CA TRP A 223 -5.33 -3.25 7.27
C TRP A 223 -4.97 -2.06 8.17
N GLN A 224 -5.93 -1.63 8.98
CA GLN A 224 -5.76 -0.64 10.03
C GLN A 224 -6.35 -1.18 11.34
N CYS A 225 -5.60 -1.04 12.43
CA CYS A 225 -6.05 -1.45 13.76
C CYS A 225 -7.26 -0.64 14.23
N PRO A 226 -8.00 -1.11 15.26
CA PRO A 226 -9.18 -0.41 15.77
C PRO A 226 -8.93 1.07 16.07
N ASP A 227 -7.77 1.42 16.65
CA ASP A 227 -7.44 2.79 17.02
C ASP A 227 -7.10 3.70 15.83
N CYS A 228 -6.59 3.12 14.74
CA CYS A 228 -6.19 3.84 13.54
C CYS A 228 -7.26 3.81 12.43
N LYS A 229 -8.34 3.06 12.62
CA LYS A 229 -9.33 2.80 11.58
C LYS A 229 -10.06 4.09 11.21
N VAL A 230 -10.10 4.39 9.91
CA VAL A 230 -10.83 5.54 9.37
C VAL A 230 -11.86 5.09 8.35
N CYS A 231 -12.88 5.92 8.13
CA CYS A 231 -13.85 5.68 7.07
C CYS A 231 -13.17 5.75 5.70
N GLN A 232 -13.40 4.75 4.84
CA GLN A 232 -12.82 4.72 3.49
C GLN A 232 -13.39 5.78 2.53
N ASN A 233 -14.50 6.43 2.87
CA ASN A 233 -15.15 7.41 1.99
C ASN A 233 -14.75 8.84 2.37
N CYS A 234 -14.85 9.22 3.65
CA CYS A 234 -14.51 10.57 4.11
C CYS A 234 -13.07 10.71 4.64
N LYS A 235 -12.38 9.58 4.88
CA LYS A 235 -11.00 9.51 5.42
C LYS A 235 -10.84 10.12 6.82
N GLN A 236 -11.90 10.16 7.60
CA GLN A 236 -11.89 10.65 8.98
C GLN A 236 -12.16 9.52 9.98
N SER A 237 -11.57 9.65 11.17
CA SER A 237 -11.90 8.87 12.36
C SER A 237 -13.06 9.51 13.15
N GLY A 238 -13.49 8.87 14.24
CA GLY A 238 -14.59 9.34 15.07
C GLY A 238 -15.95 8.83 14.59
N GLU A 239 -17.03 9.19 15.29
CA GLU A 239 -18.38 8.63 15.09
C GLU A 239 -18.38 7.09 15.05
N ASP A 240 -17.58 6.46 15.93
CA ASP A 240 -17.30 5.02 15.90
C ASP A 240 -18.58 4.18 16.05
N ASN A 241 -19.57 4.67 16.80
CA ASN A 241 -20.89 4.05 16.94
C ASN A 241 -21.71 4.04 15.63
N LYS A 242 -21.29 4.80 14.61
CA LYS A 242 -21.88 4.85 13.27
C LYS A 242 -20.88 4.36 12.21
N MET A 243 -19.77 3.74 12.61
CA MET A 243 -18.81 3.16 11.67
C MET A 243 -19.02 1.66 11.54
N LEU A 244 -19.36 1.22 10.35
CA LEU A 244 -19.44 -0.20 9.99
C LEU A 244 -18.06 -0.74 9.64
N VAL A 245 -17.77 -1.96 10.06
CA VAL A 245 -16.59 -2.71 9.64
C VAL A 245 -17.04 -3.84 8.71
N CYS A 246 -16.43 -3.95 7.54
CA CYS A 246 -16.78 -5.00 6.58
C CYS A 246 -16.25 -6.37 7.01
N ASP A 247 -17.10 -7.39 7.07
CA ASP A 247 -16.71 -8.76 7.47
C ASP A 247 -15.69 -9.41 6.52
N THR A 248 -15.59 -8.90 5.28
CA THR A 248 -14.74 -9.48 4.22
C THR A 248 -13.36 -8.83 4.16
N CYS A 249 -13.27 -7.49 4.21
CA CYS A 249 -12.01 -6.76 4.06
C CYS A 249 -11.59 -5.97 5.31
N ASP A 250 -12.41 -5.98 6.37
CA ASP A 250 -12.17 -5.28 7.64
C ASP A 250 -12.05 -3.75 7.54
N LYS A 251 -12.34 -3.15 6.38
CA LYS A 251 -12.31 -1.70 6.20
C LYS A 251 -13.53 -1.02 6.84
N GLY A 252 -13.32 0.18 7.40
CA GLY A 252 -14.34 0.99 8.08
C GLY A 252 -15.11 1.92 7.15
N TYR A 253 -16.41 2.09 7.38
CA TYR A 253 -17.29 2.98 6.63
C TYR A 253 -18.34 3.61 7.54
N HIS A 254 -18.41 4.94 7.61
CA HIS A 254 -19.54 5.58 8.28
C HIS A 254 -20.85 5.28 7.55
N THR A 255 -21.91 5.00 8.29
CA THR A 255 -23.23 4.70 7.74
C THR A 255 -23.75 5.82 6.83
N PHE A 256 -23.46 7.07 7.17
CA PHE A 256 -23.80 8.28 6.41
C PHE A 256 -22.86 8.61 5.24
N CYS A 257 -21.73 7.92 5.12
CA CYS A 257 -20.85 8.07 3.96
C CYS A 257 -21.11 7.02 2.87
N LEU A 258 -22.00 6.05 3.11
CA LEU A 258 -22.38 5.03 2.14
C LEU A 258 -23.39 5.56 1.12
N GLN A 259 -23.44 4.90 -0.04
CA GLN A 259 -24.45 5.14 -1.08
C GLN A 259 -25.18 3.82 -1.42
N PRO A 260 -26.49 3.69 -1.13
CA PRO A 260 -27.31 4.63 -0.34
C PRO A 260 -26.84 4.71 1.12
N VAL A 261 -27.16 5.84 1.77
CA VAL A 261 -26.93 6.03 3.20
C VAL A 261 -27.69 4.96 3.98
N MET A 262 -27.07 4.49 5.07
CA MET A 262 -27.68 3.52 5.97
C MET A 262 -28.14 4.22 7.25
N ASP A 263 -29.39 4.03 7.64
CA ASP A 263 -29.96 4.72 8.81
C ASP A 263 -29.50 4.11 10.14
N SER A 264 -29.15 2.83 10.15
CA SER A 264 -28.71 2.12 11.36
C SER A 264 -27.76 0.98 11.05
N VAL A 265 -26.90 0.63 12.01
CA VAL A 265 -26.04 -0.56 11.94
C VAL A 265 -26.92 -1.82 11.84
N PRO A 266 -26.69 -2.72 10.87
CA PRO A 266 -27.49 -3.93 10.71
C PRO A 266 -27.21 -4.91 11.85
N THR A 267 -28.22 -5.69 12.23
CA THR A 267 -28.12 -6.68 13.33
C THR A 267 -27.23 -7.88 12.99
N ASN A 268 -27.02 -8.13 11.70
CA ASN A 268 -26.21 -9.23 11.19
C ASN A 268 -24.96 -8.68 10.47
N GLY A 269 -24.05 -9.59 10.12
CA GLY A 269 -22.83 -9.27 9.38
C GLY A 269 -23.05 -8.37 8.16
N TRP A 270 -22.14 -7.43 7.96
CA TRP A 270 -22.20 -6.43 6.89
C TRP A 270 -21.00 -6.57 5.96
N LYS A 271 -21.25 -6.42 4.65
CA LYS A 271 -20.22 -6.41 3.62
C LYS A 271 -20.30 -5.13 2.83
N CYS A 272 -19.18 -4.43 2.71
CA CYS A 272 -19.10 -3.29 1.81
C CYS A 272 -19.32 -3.78 0.37
N LYS A 273 -20.04 -2.99 -0.43
CA LYS A 273 -19.86 -3.05 -1.87
C LYS A 273 -18.45 -2.53 -2.11
N VAL A 274 -17.59 -3.28 -2.80
CA VAL A 274 -16.32 -2.72 -3.29
C VAL A 274 -16.73 -1.68 -4.34
N SER A 275 -16.96 -0.46 -3.87
CA SER A 275 -17.49 0.61 -4.67
C SER A 275 -16.35 1.18 -5.49
N LEU A 276 -16.29 0.80 -6.77
CA LEU A 276 -15.95 1.78 -7.79
C LEU A 276 -16.83 2.99 -7.48
N ASN A 277 -16.25 4.07 -6.99
CA ASN A 277 -16.93 5.35 -7.02
C ASN A 277 -17.13 5.66 -8.50
N SER A 278 -18.27 5.27 -9.05
CA SER A 278 -18.84 5.86 -10.24
C SER A 278 -19.10 7.32 -9.89
N VAL A 279 -18.09 8.15 -10.09
CA VAL A 279 -18.26 9.60 -10.14
C VAL A 279 -18.97 9.87 -11.45
N SER A 280 -20.25 10.21 -11.35
CA SER A 280 -21.00 10.94 -12.37
C SER A 280 -20.42 12.34 -12.54
#